data_AF-V6K463-F1
#
_entry.id   AF-V6K463-F1
#
_cell.length_a   1.000
_cell.length_b   1.000
_cell.length_c   1.000
_cell.angle_alpha   90.00
_cell.angle_beta   90.00
_cell.angle_gamma   90.00
#
_symmetry.space_group_name_H-M   'P 1'
#
loop_
_entity.id
_entity.type
_entity.pdbx_description
1 polymer ?
#
loop_
_entity_poly.entity_id
_entity_poly.type
_entity_poly.pdbx_seq_one_letter_code
_entity_poly.pdbx_strand_id
1 'polypeptide(L)'
;PLAALDAGLRRVRQGVVLVLSADLPFLRSPTVRALLRGAADGDADGAVAYDGRDQPLLAAYQAEPLRRELALLHAEHGTLAHLPLRFLLPELRLRRVLSDEAVDCDTWDDLAAARARIREHGTVLDEWIAAVKAELGVELDVDTAGLLDLARDAAHGVERPAAPLTTFLVGYAAAARGDGSPQAVAEA
;
A
#
# COMPACT_ATOMS: atom_id res chain seq x y z
N PRO A 1 3.99 7.63 -17.26
CA PRO A 1 2.61 7.24 -16.84
C PRO A 1 1.59 7.23 -18.00
N LEU A 2 1.56 8.25 -18.88
CA LEU A 2 0.61 8.30 -20.01
C LEU A 2 0.70 7.08 -20.95
N ALA A 3 1.90 6.68 -21.37
CA ALA A 3 2.07 5.47 -22.19
C ALA A 3 1.56 4.19 -21.51
N ALA A 4 1.70 4.07 -20.19
CA ALA A 4 1.19 2.92 -19.43
C ALA A 4 -0.34 2.94 -19.35
N LEU A 5 -0.93 4.12 -19.16
CA LEU A 5 -2.37 4.32 -19.19
C LEU A 5 -2.97 3.95 -20.55
N ASP A 6 -2.39 4.44 -21.66
CA ASP A 6 -2.79 4.09 -23.03
C ASP A 6 -2.70 2.56 -23.28
N ALA A 7 -1.58 1.95 -22.88
CA ALA A 7 -1.40 0.50 -23.02
C ALA A 7 -2.45 -0.31 -22.24
N GLY A 8 -2.76 0.08 -21.00
CA GLY A 8 -3.81 -0.55 -20.19
C GLY A 8 -5.20 -0.33 -20.78
N LEU A 9 -5.52 0.89 -21.21
CA LEU A 9 -6.83 1.28 -21.74
C LEU A 9 -7.20 0.51 -23.01
N ARG A 10 -6.22 0.11 -23.83
CA ARG A 10 -6.42 -0.78 -24.98
C ARG A 10 -6.96 -2.17 -24.61
N ARG A 11 -6.82 -2.60 -23.36
CA ARG A 11 -7.32 -3.90 -22.87
C ARG A 11 -8.68 -3.81 -22.17
N VAL A 12 -9.12 -2.60 -21.81
CA VAL A 12 -10.39 -2.37 -21.11
C VAL A 12 -11.54 -2.29 -22.12
N ARG A 13 -12.68 -2.93 -21.83
CA ARG A 13 -13.86 -2.91 -22.70
C ARG A 13 -15.05 -2.15 -22.10
N GLN A 14 -14.97 -1.88 -20.81
CA GLN A 14 -15.98 -1.17 -20.05
C GLN A 14 -16.03 0.31 -20.46
N GLY A 15 -17.22 0.91 -20.35
CA GLY A 15 -17.43 2.33 -20.63
C GLY A 15 -16.78 3.25 -19.60
N VAL A 16 -16.58 2.78 -18.37
CA VAL A 16 -15.89 3.51 -17.30
C VAL A 16 -14.60 2.78 -16.92
N VAL A 17 -13.52 3.53 -16.74
CA VAL A 17 -12.19 3.04 -16.36
C VAL A 17 -11.75 3.70 -15.07
N LEU A 18 -11.51 2.90 -14.04
CA LEU A 18 -10.89 3.36 -12.80
C LEU A 18 -9.37 3.27 -12.95
N VAL A 19 -8.68 4.38 -12.71
CA VAL A 19 -7.22 4.50 -12.74
C VAL A 19 -6.74 4.75 -11.32
N LEU A 20 -5.92 3.83 -10.82
CA LEU A 20 -5.35 3.85 -9.47
C LEU A 20 -3.83 3.75 -9.56
N SER A 21 -3.11 4.55 -8.77
CA SER A 21 -1.71 4.29 -8.48
C SER A 21 -1.58 3.06 -7.57
N ALA A 22 -0.47 2.33 -7.69
CA ALA A 22 -0.27 1.05 -6.99
C ALA A 22 0.16 1.23 -5.52
N ASP A 23 0.48 2.46 -5.13
CA ASP A 23 1.09 2.88 -3.88
C ASP A 23 0.14 3.72 -3.02
N LEU A 24 -1.17 3.51 -3.14
CA LEU A 24 -2.21 4.15 -2.33
C LEU A 24 -2.67 3.19 -1.21
N PRO A 25 -1.88 2.94 -0.15
CA PRO A 25 -2.14 1.90 0.85
C PRO A 25 -3.42 2.11 1.67
N PHE A 26 -3.94 3.34 1.69
CA PHE A 26 -5.07 3.73 2.54
C PHE A 26 -6.35 4.02 1.75
N LEU A 27 -6.37 3.76 0.44
CA LEU A 27 -7.55 3.97 -0.40
C LEU A 27 -8.73 3.12 0.09
N ARG A 28 -9.88 3.75 0.32
CA ARG A 28 -11.08 3.08 0.81
C ARG A 28 -12.16 2.94 -0.26
N SER A 29 -13.02 1.93 -0.09
CA SER A 29 -14.14 1.68 -1.01
C SER A 29 -15.14 2.84 -1.18
N PRO A 30 -15.44 3.69 -0.16
CA PRO A 30 -16.30 4.85 -0.36
C PRO A 30 -15.78 5.83 -1.42
N THR A 31 -14.48 6.13 -1.41
CA THR A 31 -13.83 7.00 -2.40
C THR A 31 -13.93 6.42 -3.80
N VAL A 32 -13.60 5.13 -3.96
CA VAL A 32 -13.74 4.43 -5.26
C VAL A 32 -15.17 4.48 -5.78
N ARG A 33 -16.16 4.24 -4.91
CA ARG A 33 -17.58 4.32 -5.29
C ARG A 33 -18.00 5.73 -5.69
N ALA A 34 -17.52 6.76 -5.00
CA ALA A 34 -17.82 8.15 -5.33
C ALA A 34 -17.27 8.53 -6.71
N LEU A 35 -16.03 8.13 -7.01
CA LEU A 35 -15.41 8.34 -8.33
C LEU A 35 -16.19 7.63 -9.44
N LEU A 36 -16.50 6.34 -9.26
CA LEU A 36 -17.24 5.56 -10.24
C LEU A 36 -18.64 6.14 -10.53
N ARG A 37 -19.36 6.57 -9.49
CA ARG A 37 -20.67 7.24 -9.66
C ARG A 37 -20.52 8.53 -10.44
N GLY A 38 -19.56 9.39 -10.05
CA GLY A 38 -19.30 10.63 -10.75
C GLY A 38 -19.00 10.40 -12.24
N ALA A 39 -18.17 9.41 -12.59
CA ALA A 39 -17.94 9.09 -13.98
C ALA A 39 -19.22 8.62 -14.69
N ALA A 40 -20.04 7.78 -14.05
CA ALA A 40 -21.24 7.17 -14.65
C ALA A 40 -22.40 8.16 -14.89
N ASP A 41 -22.44 9.30 -14.19
CA ASP A 41 -23.54 10.27 -14.27
C ASP A 41 -23.66 10.98 -15.65
N GLY A 42 -22.75 10.73 -16.61
CA GLY A 42 -22.85 11.16 -18.01
C GLY A 42 -22.60 12.66 -18.29
N ASP A 43 -22.71 13.50 -17.27
CA ASP A 43 -22.47 14.95 -17.37
C ASP A 43 -20.98 15.33 -17.37
N ALA A 44 -20.06 14.39 -17.26
CA ALA A 44 -18.62 14.62 -17.21
C ALA A 44 -17.86 13.51 -17.94
N ASP A 45 -16.67 13.83 -18.43
CA ASP A 45 -15.75 12.84 -19.01
C ASP A 45 -15.08 11.97 -17.92
N GLY A 46 -15.31 12.30 -16.64
CA GLY A 46 -14.84 11.51 -15.51
C GLY A 46 -15.03 12.20 -14.17
N ALA A 47 -14.56 11.54 -13.12
CA ALA A 47 -14.41 12.08 -11.78
C ALA A 47 -12.98 11.83 -11.28
N VAL A 48 -12.40 12.82 -10.63
CA VAL A 48 -11.01 12.83 -10.17
C VAL A 48 -10.96 13.14 -8.67
N ALA A 49 -10.15 12.43 -7.92
CA ALA A 49 -9.92 12.79 -6.53
C ALA A 49 -9.21 14.16 -6.44
N TYR A 50 -9.59 14.93 -5.42
CA TYR A 50 -9.09 16.28 -5.20
C TYR A 50 -8.75 16.49 -3.74
N ASP A 51 -7.49 16.79 -3.47
CA ASP A 51 -6.91 17.10 -2.15
C ASP A 51 -6.34 18.53 -2.09
N GLY A 52 -6.72 19.39 -3.05
CA GLY A 52 -6.06 20.67 -3.33
C GLY A 52 -5.40 20.69 -4.71
N ARG A 53 -5.17 19.51 -5.29
CA ARG A 53 -4.82 19.32 -6.70
C ARG A 53 -5.61 18.16 -7.30
N ASP A 54 -5.75 18.13 -8.62
CA ASP A 54 -6.36 16.99 -9.31
C ASP A 54 -5.40 15.80 -9.30
N GLN A 55 -5.89 14.64 -8.88
CA GLN A 55 -5.11 13.41 -8.74
C GLN A 55 -5.40 12.44 -9.92
N PRO A 56 -4.65 12.52 -11.04
CA PRO A 56 -4.95 11.79 -12.27
C PRO A 56 -4.85 10.25 -12.12
N LEU A 57 -4.13 9.78 -11.11
CA LEU A 57 -3.98 8.37 -10.78
C LEU A 57 -4.88 7.93 -9.62
N LEU A 58 -5.87 8.75 -9.25
CA LEU A 58 -6.97 8.36 -8.38
C LEU A 58 -8.27 8.91 -8.98
N ALA A 59 -8.69 8.31 -10.08
CA ALA A 59 -9.76 8.85 -10.92
C ALA A 59 -10.54 7.76 -11.64
N ALA A 60 -11.80 8.05 -11.97
CA ALA A 60 -12.62 7.26 -12.87
C ALA A 60 -12.94 8.08 -14.12
N TYR A 61 -12.64 7.53 -15.30
CA TYR A 61 -12.85 8.21 -16.57
C TYR A 61 -13.85 7.47 -17.44
N GLN A 62 -14.59 8.21 -18.26
CA GLN A 62 -15.27 7.65 -19.42
C GLN A 62 -14.22 7.20 -20.45
N ALA A 63 -14.33 5.95 -20.89
CA ALA A 63 -13.31 5.30 -21.70
C ALA A 63 -13.17 5.93 -23.09
N GLU A 64 -14.26 6.41 -23.67
CA GLU A 64 -14.27 6.99 -25.02
C GLU A 64 -13.61 8.38 -25.05
N PRO A 65 -14.01 9.36 -24.21
CA PRO A 65 -13.26 10.62 -24.07
C PRO A 65 -11.79 10.41 -23.73
N LEU A 66 -11.49 9.51 -22.79
CA LEU A 66 -10.11 9.22 -22.40
C LEU A 66 -9.26 8.70 -23.57
N ARG A 67 -9.80 7.80 -24.39
CA ARG A 67 -9.10 7.30 -25.60
C ARG A 67 -8.90 8.40 -26.63
N ARG A 68 -9.90 9.25 -26.83
CA ARG A 68 -9.84 10.36 -27.78
C ARG A 68 -8.71 11.32 -27.41
N GLU A 69 -8.65 11.77 -26.16
CA GLU A 69 -7.62 12.73 -25.72
C GLU A 69 -6.21 12.12 -25.76
N LEU A 70 -6.06 10.83 -25.40
CA LEU A 70 -4.77 10.14 -25.55
C LEU A 70 -4.32 10.03 -27.01
N ALA A 71 -5.26 9.80 -27.94
CA ALA A 71 -4.96 9.76 -29.37
C ALA A 71 -4.56 11.15 -29.91
N LEU A 72 -5.21 12.22 -29.44
CA LEU A 72 -4.87 13.60 -29.81
C LEU A 72 -3.48 13.98 -29.29
N LEU A 73 -3.17 13.70 -28.02
CA LEU A 73 -1.83 13.93 -27.46
C LEU A 73 -0.76 13.12 -28.21
N HIS A 74 -1.07 11.89 -28.61
CA HIS A 74 -0.14 11.08 -29.40
C HIS A 74 0.10 11.68 -30.79
N ALA A 75 -0.95 12.19 -31.45
CA ALA A 75 -0.84 12.83 -32.76
C ALA A 75 -0.06 14.16 -32.68
N GLU A 76 -0.24 14.94 -31.61
CA GLU A 76 0.44 16.22 -31.40
C GLU A 76 1.93 16.05 -31.08
N HIS A 77 2.26 15.14 -30.16
CA HIS A 77 3.63 14.97 -29.66
C HIS A 77 4.42 13.84 -30.32
N GLY A 78 3.77 13.02 -31.17
CA GLY A 78 4.34 11.83 -31.83
C GLY A 78 4.58 10.64 -30.89
N THR A 79 4.54 10.83 -29.58
CA THR A 79 4.70 9.76 -28.57
C THR A 79 4.00 10.13 -27.27
N LEU A 80 3.56 9.11 -26.52
CA LEU A 80 3.07 9.26 -25.14
C LEU A 80 4.13 8.94 -24.09
N ALA A 81 5.31 8.47 -24.52
CA ALA A 81 6.42 8.16 -23.63
C ALA A 81 6.96 9.45 -23.00
N HIS A 82 7.30 9.38 -21.71
CA HIS A 82 7.83 10.51 -20.92
C HIS A 82 6.92 11.75 -20.81
N LEU A 83 5.71 11.71 -21.36
CA LEU A 83 4.75 12.79 -21.18
C LEU A 83 4.07 12.74 -19.79
N PRO A 84 3.84 13.91 -19.17
CA PRO A 84 3.20 14.00 -17.87
C PRO A 84 1.67 13.91 -17.99
N LEU A 85 1.01 13.26 -17.01
CA LEU A 85 -0.46 13.13 -17.00
C LEU A 85 -1.21 14.46 -16.97
N ARG A 86 -0.57 15.54 -16.51
CA ARG A 86 -1.18 16.88 -16.47
C ARG A 86 -1.55 17.44 -17.85
N PHE A 87 -1.03 16.88 -18.94
CA PHE A 87 -1.45 17.29 -20.29
C PHE A 87 -2.81 16.71 -20.68
N LEU A 88 -3.23 15.61 -20.05
CA LEU A 88 -4.51 14.98 -20.31
C LEU A 88 -5.67 15.68 -19.58
N LEU A 89 -5.42 16.21 -18.38
CA LEU A 89 -6.48 16.71 -17.50
C LEU A 89 -7.25 17.93 -18.06
N PRO A 90 -6.60 18.94 -18.66
CA PRO A 90 -7.32 20.12 -19.18
C PRO A 90 -8.29 19.81 -20.31
N GLU A 91 -8.04 18.72 -21.04
CA GLU A 91 -8.84 18.30 -22.20
C GLU A 91 -10.08 17.48 -21.80
N LEU A 92 -10.23 17.15 -20.51
CA LEU A 92 -11.33 16.37 -19.98
C LEU A 92 -12.21 17.22 -19.07
N ARG A 93 -13.53 17.12 -19.23
CA ARG A 93 -14.49 17.70 -18.26
C ARG A 93 -14.57 16.80 -17.03
N LEU A 94 -13.79 17.11 -15.99
CA LEU A 94 -13.68 16.27 -14.78
C LEU A 94 -14.48 16.85 -13.61
N ARG A 95 -15.20 15.98 -12.90
CA ARG A 95 -15.82 16.31 -11.61
C ARG A 95 -14.83 16.02 -10.48
N ARG A 96 -14.59 17.02 -9.63
CA ARG A 96 -13.74 16.85 -8.43
C ARG A 96 -14.51 16.15 -7.32
N VAL A 97 -13.88 15.11 -6.75
CA VAL A 97 -14.34 14.39 -5.57
C VAL A 97 -13.34 14.65 -4.46
N LEU A 98 -13.77 15.35 -3.40
CA LEU A 98 -12.89 15.63 -2.26
C LEU A 98 -12.42 14.34 -1.61
N SER A 99 -11.12 14.16 -1.50
CA SER A 99 -10.51 12.99 -0.85
C SER A 99 -9.08 13.33 -0.44
N ASP A 100 -8.70 12.96 0.77
CA ASP A 100 -7.35 13.02 1.32
C ASP A 100 -6.64 11.66 1.20
N GLU A 101 -7.21 10.70 0.46
CA GLU A 101 -6.70 9.32 0.35
C GLU A 101 -5.71 9.14 -0.80
N ALA A 102 -5.29 10.22 -1.44
CA ALA A 102 -4.29 10.23 -2.51
C ALA A 102 -2.84 10.23 -1.97
N VAL A 103 -2.64 9.81 -0.71
CA VAL A 103 -1.32 9.70 -0.09
C VAL A 103 -0.61 8.48 -0.64
N ASP A 104 0.49 8.72 -1.35
CA ASP A 104 1.38 7.72 -1.94
C ASP A 104 2.54 7.34 -1.00
N CYS A 105 3.21 6.24 -1.32
CA CYS A 105 4.42 5.79 -0.64
C CYS A 105 5.63 5.91 -1.57
N ASP A 106 6.17 7.13 -1.67
CA ASP A 106 7.32 7.43 -2.53
C ASP A 106 8.67 7.16 -1.85
N THR A 107 8.72 7.24 -0.52
CA THR A 107 9.96 7.10 0.25
C THR A 107 9.97 5.88 1.15
N TRP A 108 11.17 5.51 1.61
CA TRP A 108 11.31 4.46 2.62
C TRP A 108 10.62 4.81 3.94
N ASP A 109 10.57 6.10 4.29
CA ASP A 109 9.87 6.59 5.48
C ASP A 109 8.36 6.47 5.31
N ASP A 110 7.81 6.79 4.13
CA ASP A 110 6.39 6.60 3.84
C ASP A 110 6.00 5.12 3.93
N LEU A 111 6.84 4.22 3.37
CA LEU A 111 6.63 2.79 3.47
C LEU A 111 6.69 2.30 4.92
N ALA A 112 7.62 2.82 5.73
CA ALA A 112 7.73 2.47 7.15
C ALA A 112 6.51 2.93 7.94
N ALA A 113 6.05 4.17 7.73
CA ALA A 113 4.84 4.72 8.33
C ALA A 113 3.59 3.95 7.89
N ALA A 114 3.48 3.62 6.60
CA ALA A 114 2.39 2.82 6.06
C ALA A 114 2.38 1.43 6.67
N ARG A 115 3.54 0.78 6.76
CA ARG A 115 3.67 -0.53 7.41
C ARG A 115 3.34 -0.47 8.90
N ALA A 116 3.69 0.60 9.62
CA ALA A 116 3.34 0.75 11.03
C ALA A 116 1.82 0.83 11.19
N ARG A 117 1.16 1.70 10.41
CA ARG A 117 -0.30 1.87 10.44
C ARG A 117 -1.08 0.66 9.93
N ILE A 118 -0.57 -0.06 8.94
CA ILE A 118 -1.17 -1.32 8.47
C ILE A 118 -0.95 -2.41 9.54
N ARG A 119 0.25 -2.49 10.13
CA ARG A 119 0.58 -3.44 11.21
C ARG A 119 -0.08 -3.11 12.54
N GLU A 120 -0.59 -1.91 12.76
CA GLU A 120 -1.52 -1.62 13.86
C GLU A 120 -2.80 -2.47 13.76
N HIS A 121 -3.05 -3.20 12.66
CA HIS A 121 -3.76 -4.48 12.73
C HIS A 121 -2.88 -5.58 13.36
N GLY A 122 -2.42 -5.33 14.60
CA GLY A 122 -1.58 -6.24 15.40
C GLY A 122 -2.26 -7.59 15.68
N THR A 123 -3.56 -7.67 15.38
CA THR A 123 -4.38 -8.87 15.45
C THR A 123 -3.75 -10.06 14.74
N VAL A 124 -3.06 -9.90 13.59
CA VAL A 124 -2.52 -11.06 12.86
C VAL A 124 -1.35 -11.71 13.58
N LEU A 125 -0.44 -10.93 14.17
CA LEU A 125 0.71 -11.48 14.89
C LEU A 125 0.28 -12.06 16.24
N ASP A 126 -0.61 -11.37 16.94
CA ASP A 126 -1.14 -11.83 18.23
C ASP A 126 -2.00 -13.10 18.05
N GLU A 127 -2.85 -13.15 17.02
CA GLU A 127 -3.63 -14.35 16.66
C GLU A 127 -2.70 -15.50 16.26
N TRP A 128 -1.64 -15.23 15.49
CA TRP A 128 -0.65 -16.25 15.13
C TRP A 128 0.09 -16.78 16.35
N ILE A 129 0.55 -15.91 17.25
CA ILE A 129 1.21 -16.30 18.50
C ILE A 129 0.26 -17.12 19.37
N ALA A 130 -1.00 -16.69 19.51
CA ALA A 130 -2.01 -17.41 20.25
C ALA A 130 -2.26 -18.81 19.67
N ALA A 131 -2.38 -18.93 18.34
CA ALA A 131 -2.56 -20.22 17.67
C ALA A 131 -1.37 -21.16 17.86
N VAL A 132 -0.13 -20.65 17.74
CA VAL A 132 1.10 -21.43 17.94
C VAL A 132 1.24 -21.85 19.41
N LYS A 133 0.93 -20.98 20.37
CA LYS A 133 0.91 -21.32 21.80
C LYS A 133 -0.08 -22.44 22.09
N ALA A 134 -1.27 -22.37 21.53
CA ALA A 134 -2.30 -23.40 21.70
C ALA A 134 -1.86 -24.75 21.12
N GLU A 135 -1.28 -24.77 19.92
CA GLU A 135 -0.82 -26.01 19.27
C GLU A 135 0.36 -26.65 20.03
N LEU A 136 1.28 -25.83 20.55
CA LEU A 136 2.46 -26.30 21.28
C LEU A 136 2.20 -26.55 22.77
N GLY A 137 1.01 -26.21 23.28
CA GLY A 137 0.66 -26.32 24.71
C GLY A 137 1.50 -25.39 25.60
N VAL A 138 1.82 -24.19 25.12
CA VAL A 138 2.71 -23.22 25.80
C VAL A 138 1.89 -22.13 26.49
N GLU A 139 1.86 -22.17 27.81
CA GLU A 139 1.30 -21.13 28.68
C GLU A 139 2.42 -20.19 29.16
N LEU A 140 2.92 -19.35 28.25
CA LEU A 140 3.96 -18.36 28.54
C LEU A 140 3.48 -16.96 28.14
N ASP A 141 3.68 -15.98 29.01
CA ASP A 141 3.57 -14.58 28.63
C ASP A 141 4.84 -14.17 27.89
N VAL A 142 4.70 -13.78 26.62
CA VAL A 142 5.83 -13.57 25.72
C VAL A 142 5.97 -12.08 25.48
N ASP A 143 7.13 -11.51 25.82
CA ASP A 143 7.49 -10.16 25.40
C ASP A 143 7.83 -10.16 23.90
N THR A 144 6.79 -10.10 23.07
CA THR A 144 6.91 -10.09 21.61
C THR A 144 7.72 -8.90 21.12
N ALA A 145 7.58 -7.73 21.75
CA ALA A 145 8.30 -6.52 21.37
C ALA A 145 9.80 -6.68 21.61
N GLY A 146 10.19 -7.11 22.82
CA GLY A 146 11.58 -7.38 23.17
C GLY A 146 12.23 -8.43 22.27
N LEU A 147 11.54 -9.54 21.97
CA LEU A 147 12.06 -10.57 21.07
C LEU A 147 12.24 -10.08 19.62
N LEU A 148 11.32 -9.27 19.11
CA LEU A 148 11.43 -8.71 17.76
C LEU A 148 12.53 -7.65 17.66
N ASP A 149 12.76 -6.88 18.71
CA ASP A 149 13.86 -5.91 18.77
C ASP A 149 15.22 -6.64 18.86
N LEU A 150 15.36 -7.69 19.67
CA LEU A 150 16.54 -8.56 19.67
C LEU A 150 16.83 -9.15 18.29
N ALA A 151 15.79 -9.68 17.62
CA ALA A 151 15.92 -10.23 16.27
C ALA A 151 16.36 -9.17 15.26
N ARG A 152 15.81 -7.95 15.37
CA ARG A 152 16.17 -6.81 14.52
C ARG A 152 17.63 -6.43 14.70
N ASP A 153 18.11 -6.35 15.94
CA ASP A 153 19.50 -6.01 16.25
C ASP A 153 20.46 -7.06 15.69
N ALA A 154 20.14 -8.35 15.83
CA ALA A 154 20.93 -9.42 15.24
C ALA A 154 20.95 -9.38 13.70
N ALA A 155 19.79 -9.13 13.07
CA ALA A 155 19.69 -9.05 11.61
C ALA A 155 20.48 -7.88 11.02
N HIS A 156 20.52 -6.74 11.71
CA HIS A 156 21.23 -5.55 11.26
C HIS A 156 22.71 -5.55 11.66
N GLY A 157 23.05 -6.07 12.83
CA GLY A 157 24.41 -6.08 13.37
C GLY A 157 25.29 -7.22 12.86
N VAL A 158 24.70 -8.32 12.40
CA VAL A 158 25.43 -9.50 11.90
C VAL A 158 25.06 -9.78 10.43
N GLU A 159 23.92 -10.43 10.21
CA GLU A 159 23.33 -10.67 8.89
C GLU A 159 21.88 -11.14 9.06
N ARG A 160 21.07 -11.05 8.00
CA ARG A 160 19.64 -11.41 8.06
C ARG A 160 19.37 -12.81 8.67
N PRO A 161 20.14 -13.88 8.36
CA PRO A 161 19.96 -15.19 8.98
C PRO A 161 20.19 -15.23 10.51
N ALA A 162 20.86 -14.24 11.10
CA ALA A 162 21.16 -14.24 12.53
C ALA A 162 19.91 -14.02 13.40
N ALA A 163 18.87 -13.34 12.92
CA ALA A 163 17.63 -13.10 13.66
C ALA A 163 16.97 -14.37 14.24
N PRO A 164 16.61 -15.38 13.43
CA PRO A 164 16.01 -16.62 13.95
C PRO A 164 16.99 -17.45 14.79
N LEU A 165 18.30 -17.41 14.49
CA LEU A 165 19.31 -18.16 15.24
C LEU A 165 19.52 -17.60 16.65
N THR A 166 19.63 -16.27 16.78
CA THR A 166 19.79 -15.60 18.07
C THR A 166 18.57 -15.81 18.96
N THR A 167 17.36 -15.60 18.43
CA THR A 167 16.13 -15.80 19.21
C THR A 167 15.94 -17.25 19.66
N PHE A 168 16.31 -18.24 18.84
CA PHE A 168 16.33 -19.65 19.24
C PHE A 168 17.33 -19.93 20.36
N LEU A 169 18.58 -19.44 20.25
CA LEU A 169 19.63 -19.69 21.24
C LEU A 169 19.34 -19.03 22.58
N VAL A 170 18.84 -17.79 22.58
CA VAL A 170 18.41 -17.09 23.80
C VAL A 170 17.26 -17.84 24.48
N GLY A 171 16.24 -18.25 23.72
CA GLY A 171 15.13 -19.05 24.25
C GLY A 171 15.60 -20.40 24.83
N TYR A 172 16.52 -21.08 24.15
CA TYR A 172 17.12 -22.33 24.62
C TYR A 172 17.94 -22.13 25.90
N ALA A 173 18.73 -21.06 25.98
CA ALA A 173 19.54 -20.73 27.16
C ALA A 173 18.66 -20.40 28.39
N ALA A 174 17.60 -19.62 28.20
CA ALA A 174 16.63 -19.31 29.27
C ALA A 174 15.95 -20.60 29.78
N ALA A 175 15.47 -21.47 28.87
CA ALA A 175 14.87 -22.75 29.23
C ALA A 175 15.86 -23.67 29.98
N ALA A 176 17.12 -23.73 29.57
CA ALA A 176 18.15 -24.54 30.23
C ALA A 176 18.48 -24.07 31.65
N ARG A 177 18.27 -22.78 31.96
CA ARG A 177 18.45 -22.21 33.30
C ARG A 177 17.23 -22.44 34.22
N GLY A 178 16.13 -22.96 33.68
CA GLY A 178 14.90 -23.21 34.44
C GLY A 178 14.11 -21.93 34.75
N ASP A 179 14.45 -20.81 34.10
CA ASP A 179 13.78 -19.52 34.26
C ASP A 179 13.28 -19.05 32.89
N GLY A 180 11.96 -19.16 32.68
CA GLY A 180 11.28 -18.71 31.47
C GLY A 180 10.78 -17.27 31.55
N SER A 181 11.18 -16.50 32.57
CA SER A 181 10.70 -15.13 32.71
C SER A 181 11.24 -14.19 31.62
N PRO A 182 10.52 -13.12 31.26
CA PRO A 182 11.02 -12.10 30.34
C PRO A 182 12.37 -11.50 30.77
N GLN A 183 12.63 -11.47 32.08
CA GLN A 183 13.85 -10.94 32.65
C GLN A 183 15.05 -11.87 32.42
N ALA A 184 14.86 -13.19 32.50
CA ALA A 184 15.90 -14.16 32.15
C ALA A 184 16.27 -14.14 30.66
N VAL A 185 15.31 -13.82 29.79
CA VAL A 185 15.53 -13.62 28.35
C VAL A 185 16.33 -12.35 28.07
N ALA A 186 16.10 -11.28 28.85
CA ALA A 186 16.85 -10.03 28.73
C ALA A 186 18.30 -10.13 29.25
N GLU A 187 18.58 -11.04 30.18
CA GLU A 187 19.90 -11.25 30.79
C GLU A 187 20.79 -12.28 30.07
N ALA A 188 20.25 -13.03 29.11
CA ALA A 188 20.93 -14.09 28.38
C ALA A 188 21.62 -13.59 27.09
#